data_AF-A0A1J5S2G4-F1
#
_entry.id   AF-A0A1J5S2G4-F1
#
_cell.length_a   1.000
_cell.length_b   1.000
_cell.length_c   1.000
_cell.angle_alpha   90.00
_cell.angle_beta   90.00
_cell.angle_gamma   90.00
#
_symmetry.space_group_name_H-M   'P 1'
#
loop_
_entity.id
_entity.type
_entity.pdbx_description
1 polymer ?
#
loop_
_entity_poly.entity_id
_entity_poly.type
_entity_poly.pdbx_seq_one_letter_code
_entity_poly.pdbx_strand_id
1 'polypeptide(L)'
;MTIGKVISEFVLKVVWPWLVKHVWPIIVKFILQLITRGLGKLRDRLVDSIRTRMHSRVEQAEMQASAAERAGRAAQTPGEREKQEAIAHVWRQVAEQFRQENEDLRQQILDLAKAQESDLSSEVLGTEPELDTTGETPTIQIGSAKGSVPALPMPKGSAP
;
A
#
# COMPACT_ATOMS: atom_id res chain seq x y z
N MET A 1 41.65 -26.23 -16.68
CA MET A 1 40.26 -26.35 -16.22
C MET A 1 40.27 -26.41 -14.70
N THR A 2 39.90 -25.31 -14.05
CA THR A 2 39.97 -25.18 -12.60
C THR A 2 38.79 -25.90 -11.96
N ILE A 3 39.08 -26.83 -11.05
CA ILE A 3 38.11 -27.64 -10.27
C ILE A 3 36.99 -26.77 -9.66
N GLY A 4 37.30 -25.51 -9.32
CA GLY A 4 36.33 -24.52 -8.83
C GLY A 4 35.18 -24.19 -9.80
N LYS A 5 35.41 -24.16 -11.13
CA LYS A 5 34.34 -23.94 -12.12
C LYS A 5 33.36 -25.12 -12.17
N VAL A 6 33.88 -26.35 -12.04
CA VAL A 6 33.07 -27.57 -12.05
C VAL A 6 32.22 -27.67 -10.79
N ILE A 7 32.79 -27.35 -9.63
CA ILE A 7 32.05 -27.34 -8.35
C ILE A 7 31.01 -26.22 -8.37
N SER A 8 31.34 -25.02 -8.86
CA SER A 8 30.34 -23.94 -8.94
C SER A 8 29.20 -24.28 -9.89
N GLU A 9 29.49 -24.82 -11.08
CA GLU A 9 28.44 -25.25 -12.02
C GLU A 9 27.57 -26.37 -11.45
N PHE A 10 28.17 -27.34 -10.74
CA PHE A 10 27.43 -28.42 -10.12
C PHE A 10 26.55 -27.92 -8.96
N VAL A 11 27.09 -27.06 -8.09
CA VAL A 11 26.34 -26.44 -7.00
C VAL A 11 25.22 -25.57 -7.54
N LEU A 12 25.46 -24.74 -8.55
CA LEU A 12 24.38 -23.97 -9.19
C LEU A 12 23.32 -24.89 -9.80
N LYS A 13 23.70 -25.95 -10.51
CA LYS A 13 22.72 -26.84 -11.17
C LYS A 13 21.89 -27.69 -10.20
N VAL A 14 22.41 -28.03 -9.02
CA VAL A 14 21.73 -28.88 -8.02
C VAL A 14 21.04 -28.05 -6.94
N VAL A 15 21.71 -27.01 -6.44
CA VAL A 15 21.18 -26.17 -5.36
C VAL A 15 20.16 -25.18 -5.91
N TRP A 16 20.29 -24.68 -7.14
CA TRP A 16 19.31 -23.73 -7.70
C TRP A 16 17.90 -24.30 -7.82
N PRO A 17 17.65 -25.46 -8.46
CA PRO A 17 16.31 -26.04 -8.52
C PRO A 17 15.75 -26.35 -7.12
N TRP A 18 16.61 -26.77 -6.19
CA TRP A 18 16.22 -27.01 -4.81
C TRP A 18 15.81 -25.72 -4.10
N LEU A 19 16.58 -24.65 -4.26
CA LEU A 19 16.35 -23.32 -3.69
C LEU A 19 15.05 -22.72 -4.25
N VAL A 20 14.86 -22.77 -5.56
CA VAL A 20 13.61 -22.32 -6.20
C VAL A 20 12.42 -23.14 -5.73
N LYS A 21 12.57 -24.46 -5.55
CA LYS A 21 11.47 -25.32 -5.10
C LYS A 21 11.12 -25.17 -3.61
N HIS A 22 12.10 -24.94 -2.73
CA HIS A 22 11.89 -24.98 -1.28
C HIS A 22 12.01 -23.62 -0.59
N VAL A 23 12.94 -22.76 -1.02
CA VAL A 23 13.23 -21.48 -0.36
C VAL A 23 12.43 -20.35 -1.00
N TRP A 24 12.26 -20.34 -2.33
CA TRP A 24 11.48 -19.30 -3.02
C TRP A 24 10.06 -19.13 -2.50
N PRO A 25 9.27 -20.19 -2.24
CA PRO A 25 7.93 -20.04 -1.70
C PRO A 25 7.91 -19.36 -0.31
N ILE A 26 8.99 -19.54 0.47
CA ILE A 26 9.14 -18.91 1.79
C ILE A 26 9.43 -17.41 1.63
N ILE A 27 10.33 -17.06 0.70
CA ILE A 27 10.67 -15.67 0.38
C ILE A 27 9.42 -14.93 -0.14
N VAL A 28 8.70 -15.53 -1.09
CA VAL A 28 7.45 -14.97 -1.64
C VAL A 28 6.42 -14.73 -0.54
N LYS A 29 6.18 -15.72 0.33
CA LYS A 29 5.28 -15.55 1.48
C LYS A 29 5.70 -14.41 2.40
N PHE A 30 7.00 -14.28 2.67
CA PHE A 30 7.51 -13.23 3.54
C PHE A 30 7.36 -11.83 2.91
N ILE A 31 7.65 -11.69 1.62
CA ILE A 31 7.45 -10.45 0.86
C ILE A 31 5.97 -10.06 0.86
N LEU A 32 5.08 -11.00 0.53
CA LEU A 32 3.63 -10.77 0.57
C LEU A 32 3.16 -10.35 1.97
N GLN A 33 3.67 -10.98 3.02
CA GLN A 33 3.31 -10.62 4.39
C GLN A 33 3.82 -9.22 4.80
N LEU A 34 4.99 -8.81 4.32
CA LEU A 34 5.53 -7.47 4.52
C LEU A 34 4.69 -6.41 3.80
N ILE A 35 4.37 -6.67 2.54
CA ILE A 35 3.56 -5.78 1.69
C ILE A 35 2.16 -5.61 2.30
N THR A 36 1.47 -6.70 2.61
CA THR A 36 0.11 -6.65 3.20
C THR A 36 0.09 -5.92 4.54
N ARG A 37 1.07 -6.14 5.41
CA ARG A 37 1.21 -5.36 6.67
C ARG A 37 1.52 -3.88 6.41
N GLY A 38 2.35 -3.58 5.42
CA GLY A 38 2.69 -2.21 5.03
C GLY A 38 1.47 -1.45 4.52
N LEU A 39 0.76 -2.03 3.54
CA LEU A 39 -0.47 -1.47 2.99
C LEU A 39 -1.56 -1.34 4.07
N GLY A 40 -1.71 -2.33 4.96
CA GLY A 40 -2.67 -2.26 6.06
C GLY A 40 -2.43 -1.04 6.96
N LYS A 41 -1.18 -0.81 7.39
CA LYS A 41 -0.83 0.36 8.21
C LYS A 41 -1.02 1.69 7.46
N LEU A 42 -0.70 1.72 6.17
CA LEU A 42 -0.87 2.92 5.35
C LEU A 42 -2.36 3.25 5.19
N ARG A 43 -3.18 2.24 4.86
CA ARG A 43 -4.63 2.32 4.79
C ARG A 43 -5.21 2.87 6.10
N ASP A 44 -4.87 2.27 7.23
CA ASP A 44 -5.42 2.67 8.53
C ASP A 44 -5.08 4.14 8.84
N ARG A 45 -3.84 4.56 8.59
CA ARG A 45 -3.45 5.98 8.75
C ARG A 45 -4.20 6.93 7.84
N LEU A 46 -4.43 6.54 6.58
CA LEU A 46 -5.20 7.35 5.62
C LEU A 46 -6.66 7.49 6.06
N VAL A 47 -7.29 6.37 6.44
CA VAL A 47 -8.66 6.35 6.94
C VAL A 47 -8.78 7.21 8.20
N ASP A 48 -7.87 7.09 9.15
CA ASP A 48 -7.88 7.90 10.37
C ASP A 48 -7.65 9.39 10.09
N SER A 49 -6.76 9.72 9.15
CA SER A 49 -6.51 11.12 8.77
C SER A 49 -7.73 11.77 8.13
N ILE A 50 -8.40 11.06 7.21
CA ILE A 50 -9.62 11.53 6.56
C ILE A 50 -10.75 11.65 7.58
N ARG A 51 -10.93 10.64 8.43
CA ARG A 51 -11.95 10.64 9.49
C ARG A 51 -11.80 11.86 10.39
N THR A 52 -10.57 12.15 10.83
CA THR A 52 -10.30 13.29 11.72
C THR A 52 -10.62 14.62 11.04
N ARG A 53 -10.19 14.80 9.78
CA ARG A 53 -10.44 16.03 9.01
C ARG A 53 -11.93 16.23 8.74
N MET A 54 -12.63 15.17 8.35
CA MET A 54 -14.05 15.24 8.02
C MET A 54 -14.91 15.43 9.25
N HIS A 55 -14.57 14.82 10.38
CA HIS A 55 -15.30 15.03 11.62
C HIS A 55 -15.27 16.51 12.04
N SER A 56 -14.11 17.15 11.98
CA SER A 56 -14.01 18.60 12.26
C SER A 56 -14.82 19.46 11.29
N ARG A 57 -14.91 19.08 10.00
CA ARG A 57 -15.75 19.80 9.02
C ARG A 57 -17.23 19.65 9.27
N VAL A 58 -17.68 18.45 9.66
CA VAL A 58 -19.08 18.20 10.07
C VAL A 58 -19.42 19.02 11.31
N GLU A 59 -18.57 19.00 12.34
CA GLU A 59 -18.78 19.80 13.55
C GLU A 59 -18.83 21.30 13.25
N GLN A 60 -17.93 21.81 12.38
CA GLN A 60 -17.96 23.21 11.97
C GLN A 60 -19.27 23.58 11.26
N ALA A 61 -19.75 22.72 10.35
CA ALA A 61 -21.02 22.95 9.66
C ALA A 61 -22.22 22.90 10.63
N GLU A 62 -22.25 21.95 11.57
CA GLU A 62 -23.29 21.85 12.60
C GLU A 62 -23.29 23.06 13.55
N MET A 63 -22.10 23.55 13.93
CA MET A 63 -21.97 24.77 14.73
C MET A 63 -22.51 25.99 13.98
N GLN A 64 -22.23 26.11 12.69
CA GLN A 64 -22.75 27.22 11.86
C GLN A 64 -24.26 27.13 11.67
N ALA A 65 -24.81 25.94 11.45
CA ALA A 65 -26.26 25.72 11.43
C ALA A 65 -26.91 26.16 12.75
N SER A 66 -26.34 25.72 13.88
CA SER A 66 -26.83 26.06 15.22
C SER A 66 -26.68 27.55 15.55
N ALA A 67 -25.65 28.22 15.03
CA ALA A 67 -25.47 29.65 15.17
C ALA A 67 -26.54 30.43 14.38
N ALA A 68 -26.80 30.03 13.14
CA ALA A 68 -27.84 30.61 12.30
C ALA A 68 -29.23 30.41 12.90
N GLU A 69 -29.54 29.23 13.45
CA GLU A 69 -30.82 29.00 14.15
C GLU A 69 -31.00 29.91 15.36
N ARG A 70 -29.95 30.10 16.17
CA ARG A 70 -29.98 31.02 17.30
C ARG A 70 -30.17 32.46 16.84
N ALA A 71 -29.49 32.88 15.78
CA ALA A 71 -29.66 34.20 15.19
C ALA A 71 -31.08 34.42 14.64
N GLY A 72 -31.66 33.41 13.99
CA GLY A 72 -33.04 33.45 13.50
C GLY A 72 -34.06 33.55 14.64
N ARG A 73 -33.84 32.86 15.76
CA ARG A 73 -34.70 32.99 16.96
C ARG A 73 -34.60 34.36 17.62
N ALA A 74 -33.45 35.02 17.53
CA ALA A 74 -33.21 36.36 18.07
C ALA A 74 -33.59 37.49 17.10
N ALA A 75 -33.94 37.17 15.85
CA ALA A 75 -34.27 38.14 14.82
C ALA A 75 -35.57 38.90 15.16
N GLN A 76 -35.56 40.21 14.93
CA GLN A 76 -36.69 41.09 15.26
C GLN A 76 -37.71 41.16 14.12
N THR A 77 -37.29 40.80 12.90
CA THR A 77 -38.15 40.84 11.72
C THR A 77 -38.38 39.46 11.11
N PRO A 78 -39.57 39.19 10.53
CA PRO A 78 -39.84 37.92 9.85
C PRO A 78 -38.86 37.62 8.71
N GLY A 79 -38.46 38.64 7.94
CA GLY A 79 -37.54 38.46 6.81
C GLY A 79 -36.10 38.13 7.22
N GLU A 80 -35.63 38.61 8.37
CA GLU A 80 -34.32 38.19 8.91
C GLU A 80 -34.37 36.75 9.44
N ARG A 81 -35.47 36.36 10.08
CA ARG A 81 -35.67 34.99 10.55
C ARG A 81 -35.62 33.98 9.41
N GLU A 82 -36.35 34.25 8.32
CA GLU A 82 -36.40 33.40 7.13
C GLU A 82 -35.01 33.26 6.47
N LYS A 83 -34.24 34.36 6.39
CA LYS A 83 -32.85 34.31 5.90
C LYS A 83 -31.97 33.43 6.76
N GLN A 84 -32.06 33.55 8.08
CA GLN A 84 -31.26 32.74 9.01
C GLN A 84 -31.68 31.26 9.00
N GLU A 85 -32.96 30.97 8.83
CA GLU A 85 -33.46 29.60 8.63
C GLU A 85 -32.93 28.98 7.34
N ALA A 86 -32.89 29.74 6.24
CA ALA A 86 -32.29 29.30 4.98
C ALA A 86 -30.79 29.01 5.15
N ILE A 87 -30.05 29.89 5.84
CA ILE A 87 -28.61 29.68 6.13
C ILE A 87 -28.41 28.41 6.98
N ALA A 88 -29.23 28.20 8.02
CA ALA A 88 -29.18 27.00 8.83
C ALA A 88 -29.43 25.72 8.01
N HIS A 89 -30.42 25.77 7.10
CA HIS A 89 -30.72 24.66 6.21
C HIS A 89 -29.55 24.32 5.27
N VAL A 90 -28.91 25.33 4.68
CA VAL A 90 -27.71 25.14 3.84
C VAL A 90 -26.59 24.48 4.65
N TRP A 91 -26.31 24.96 5.86
CA TRP A 91 -25.26 24.36 6.69
C TRP A 91 -25.56 22.91 7.11
N ARG A 92 -26.83 22.56 7.36
CA ARG A 92 -27.23 21.17 7.59
C ARG A 92 -27.01 20.30 6.35
N GLN A 93 -27.32 20.80 5.15
CA GLN A 93 -27.04 20.08 3.90
C GLN A 93 -25.54 19.87 3.70
N VAL A 94 -24.72 20.88 3.98
CA VAL A 94 -23.25 20.78 3.91
C VAL A 94 -22.73 19.73 4.90
N ALA A 95 -23.25 19.70 6.13
CA ALA A 95 -22.88 18.69 7.12
C ALA A 95 -23.20 17.27 6.65
N GLU A 96 -24.39 17.07 6.06
CA GLU A 96 -24.81 15.78 5.54
C GLU A 96 -23.98 15.36 4.31
N GLN A 97 -23.66 16.32 3.43
CA GLN A 97 -22.78 16.07 2.29
C GLN A 97 -21.39 15.61 2.76
N PHE A 98 -20.81 16.25 3.79
CA PHE A 98 -19.53 15.80 4.35
C PHE A 98 -19.60 14.42 5.00
N ARG A 99 -20.75 14.01 5.55
CA ARG A 99 -20.92 12.63 6.04
C ARG A 99 -20.93 11.63 4.90
N GLN A 100 -21.63 11.93 3.81
CA GLN A 100 -21.67 11.08 2.63
C GLN A 100 -20.29 10.97 1.95
N GLU A 101 -19.60 12.09 1.76
CA GLU A 101 -18.25 12.12 1.20
C GLU A 101 -17.25 11.34 2.07
N ASN A 102 -17.40 11.34 3.39
CA ASN A 102 -16.57 10.55 4.29
C ASN A 102 -16.75 9.05 4.06
N GLU A 103 -18.00 8.58 4.01
CA GLU A 103 -18.28 7.17 3.77
C GLU A 103 -17.81 6.73 2.39
N ASP A 104 -18.02 7.56 1.36
CA ASP A 104 -17.57 7.28 0.00
C ASP A 104 -16.04 7.21 -0.09
N LEU A 105 -15.31 8.19 0.47
CA LEU A 105 -13.84 8.17 0.51
C LEU A 105 -13.30 6.96 1.28
N ARG A 106 -13.95 6.58 2.38
CA ARG A 106 -13.60 5.39 3.14
C ARG A 106 -13.73 4.16 2.26
N GLN A 107 -14.84 4.01 1.55
CA GLN A 107 -15.09 2.88 0.67
C GLN A 107 -14.08 2.83 -0.49
N GLN A 108 -13.81 3.97 -1.15
CA GLN A 108 -12.80 4.06 -2.21
C GLN A 108 -11.41 3.61 -1.75
N ILE A 109 -10.99 3.97 -0.53
CA ILE A 109 -9.70 3.53 0.03
C ILE A 109 -9.69 2.02 0.29
N LEU A 110 -10.80 1.46 0.78
CA LEU A 110 -10.91 0.01 0.99
C LEU A 110 -10.79 -0.74 -0.33
N ASP A 111 -11.49 -0.28 -1.35
CA ASP A 111 -11.51 -0.91 -2.66
C ASP A 111 -10.16 -0.78 -3.36
N LEU A 112 -9.52 0.39 -3.31
CA LEU A 112 -8.19 0.62 -3.86
C LEU A 112 -7.13 -0.23 -3.15
N ALA A 113 -7.18 -0.32 -1.82
CA ALA A 113 -6.25 -1.13 -1.05
C ALA A 113 -6.39 -2.62 -1.41
N LYS A 114 -7.62 -3.11 -1.57
CA LYS A 114 -7.88 -4.49 -1.96
C LYS A 114 -7.43 -4.78 -3.39
N ALA A 115 -7.65 -3.85 -4.32
CA ALA A 115 -7.18 -3.96 -5.70
C ALA A 115 -5.64 -4.05 -5.73
N GLN A 116 -4.95 -3.14 -5.03
CA GLN A 116 -3.49 -3.16 -4.97
C GLN A 116 -2.93 -4.41 -4.28
N GLU A 117 -3.58 -4.91 -3.23
CA GLU A 117 -3.17 -6.16 -2.59
C GLU A 117 -3.30 -7.35 -3.55
N SER A 118 -4.37 -7.41 -4.34
CA SER A 118 -4.57 -8.44 -5.37
C SER A 118 -3.52 -8.33 -6.48
N ASP A 119 -3.28 -7.14 -7.00
CA ASP A 119 -2.33 -6.89 -8.09
C ASP A 119 -0.91 -7.25 -7.66
N LEU A 120 -0.46 -6.75 -6.49
CA LEU A 120 0.86 -7.07 -5.95
C LEU A 120 1.01 -8.56 -5.63
N SER A 121 -0.06 -9.21 -5.17
CA SER A 121 -0.05 -10.65 -4.96
C SER A 121 0.14 -11.42 -6.25
N SER A 122 -0.56 -11.02 -7.32
CA SER A 122 -0.43 -11.64 -8.64
C SER A 122 0.94 -11.42 -9.27
N GLU A 123 1.52 -10.23 -9.11
CA GLU A 123 2.83 -9.88 -9.64
C GLU A 123 3.95 -10.66 -8.93
N VAL A 124 3.93 -10.67 -7.60
CA VAL A 124 4.94 -11.40 -6.80
C VAL A 124 4.85 -12.91 -7.01
N LEU A 125 3.64 -13.46 -7.18
CA LEU A 125 3.46 -14.88 -7.51
C LEU A 125 3.91 -15.22 -8.93
N GLY A 126 3.79 -14.29 -9.88
CA GLY A 126 4.23 -14.47 -11.26
C GLY A 126 5.73 -14.28 -11.48
N THR A 127 6.46 -13.83 -10.46
CA THR A 127 7.90 -13.58 -10.58
C THR A 127 8.67 -14.83 -10.12
N GLU A 128 8.86 -15.81 -11.01
CA GLU A 128 9.81 -16.90 -10.75
C GLU A 128 11.25 -16.44 -11.07
N PRO A 129 12.25 -16.79 -10.24
CA PRO A 129 13.63 -16.42 -10.45
C PRO A 129 14.24 -17.33 -11.53
N GLU A 130 14.50 -16.77 -12.71
CA GLU A 130 15.21 -17.47 -13.77
C GLU A 130 16.72 -17.27 -13.61
N LEU A 131 17.47 -18.36 -13.81
CA LEU A 131 18.92 -18.33 -13.77
C LEU A 131 19.44 -18.51 -15.18
N ASP A 132 20.11 -17.46 -15.67
CA ASP A 132 20.81 -17.54 -16.94
C ASP A 132 22.29 -17.84 -16.68
N THR A 133 22.70 -19.05 -17.08
CA THR A 133 24.09 -19.54 -16.98
C THR A 133 24.82 -19.49 -18.31
N THR A 134 24.29 -18.81 -19.34
CA THR A 134 24.92 -18.78 -20.68
C THR A 134 26.10 -17.81 -20.80
N GLY A 135 26.34 -16.95 -19.81
CA GLY A 135 27.47 -16.00 -19.76
C GLY A 135 28.63 -16.39 -18.82
N GLU A 136 29.74 -15.64 -18.86
CA GLU A 136 30.91 -15.85 -17.98
C GLU A 136 30.62 -15.66 -16.48
N THR A 137 29.53 -14.97 -16.14
CA THR A 137 29.01 -14.81 -14.77
C THR A 137 27.53 -15.19 -14.73
N PRO A 138 27.10 -16.11 -13.84
CA PRO A 138 25.69 -16.45 -13.72
C PRO A 138 24.88 -15.23 -13.28
N THR A 139 23.78 -14.96 -14.00
CA THR A 139 22.90 -13.81 -13.74
C THR A 139 21.53 -14.31 -13.30
N ILE A 140 20.99 -13.72 -12.24
CA ILE A 140 19.62 -13.98 -11.77
C ILE A 140 18.69 -12.94 -12.38
N GLN A 141 17.62 -13.40 -13.02
CA GLN A 141 16.49 -12.58 -13.45
C GLN A 141 15.30 -12.83 -12.53
N ILE A 142 14.78 -11.79 -11.91
CA ILE A 142 13.53 -11.80 -11.13
C ILE A 142 12.63 -10.76 -11.80
N GLY A 143 11.74 -11.19 -12.68
CA GLY A 143 10.89 -10.29 -13.47
C GLY A 143 11.72 -9.40 -14.39
N SER A 144 11.60 -8.08 -14.26
CA SER A 144 12.40 -7.10 -15.03
C SER A 144 13.77 -6.78 -14.40
N ALA A 145 14.03 -7.23 -13.17
CA ALA A 145 15.26 -6.94 -12.45
C ALA A 145 16.34 -7.98 -12.76
N LYS A 146 17.53 -7.50 -13.13
CA LYS A 146 18.74 -8.32 -13.33
C LYS A 146 19.72 -8.10 -12.18
N GLY A 147 20.08 -9.17 -11.49
CA GLY A 147 21.09 -9.17 -10.44
C GLY A 147 22.24 -10.11 -10.78
N SER A 148 23.48 -9.62 -10.69
CA SER A 148 24.64 -10.50 -10.78
C SER A 148 24.79 -11.28 -9.47
N VAL A 149 25.01 -12.59 -9.54
CA VAL A 149 25.31 -13.38 -8.34
C VAL A 149 26.69 -12.94 -7.83
N PRO A 150 26.83 -12.49 -6.56
CA PRO A 150 28.13 -12.17 -6.02
C PRO A 150 29.03 -13.41 -6.13
N ALA A 151 30.17 -13.26 -6.80
CA ALA A 151 31.16 -14.32 -6.94
C ALA A 151 31.50 -14.82 -5.52
N LEU A 152 31.21 -16.11 -5.26
CA LEU A 152 31.53 -16.74 -3.98
C LEU A 152 33.01 -16.45 -3.66
N PRO A 153 33.34 -15.91 -2.47
CA PRO A 153 34.71 -15.67 -2.10
C PRO A 153 35.44 -17.02 -2.11
N MET A 154 36.34 -17.21 -3.08
CA MET A 154 37.16 -18.42 -3.12
C MET A 154 37.93 -18.51 -1.80
N PRO A 155 37.98 -19.66 -1.11
CA PRO A 155 38.97 -19.87 -0.07
C PRO A 155 40.34 -19.67 -0.73
N LYS A 156 41.08 -18.66 -0.28
CA LYS A 156 42.49 -18.48 -0.64
C LYS A 156 43.21 -19.74 -0.19
N GLY A 157 43.46 -20.65 -1.13
CA GLY A 157 44.24 -21.86 -0.89
C GLY A 157 45.59 -21.46 -0.31
N SER A 158 45.86 -21.98 0.89
CA SER A 158 47.16 -21.98 1.55
C SER A 158 48.26 -22.42 0.59
N ALA A 159 49.22 -21.55 0.34
CA ALA A 159 50.47 -21.92 -0.30
C ALA A 159 51.31 -22.74 0.70
N PRO A 160 51.81 -23.94 0.33
CA PRO A 160 53.03 -24.47 0.93
C PRO A 160 54.27 -23.73 0.40
#